data_AF-A0A2V9ZRP0-F1
#
_entry.id   AF-A0A2V9ZRP0-F1
#
_cell.length_a   1.000
_cell.length_b   1.000
_cell.length_c   1.000
_cell.angle_alpha   90.00
_cell.angle_beta   90.00
_cell.angle_gamma   90.00
#
_symmetry.space_group_name_H-M   'P 1'
#
loop_
_entity.id
_entity.type
_entity.pdbx_description
1 polymer ?
#
loop_
_entity_poly.entity_id
_entity_poly.type
_entity_poly.pdbx_seq_one_letter_code
_entity_poly.pdbx_strand_id
1 'polypeptide(L)'
;MIDPKLAIRMKKAWAALTPEQRAKVEPHLQIADAHLQAVLSAPAAPPLPVSRRELLYAKSALEDKAEIYVASAKLALTQSATLGCQVPVDPSGNILGFGTFQLLDPGWLEAGVLWLEYLVGQNRFPFGAAAPARIPIPDKLTIVLAGDFGTGDWGSAANPAASTKIRNKIAALIPGITIHLGDVYYAGTGSSELGNFVSLWPKGSLGSLALNSNHEMYTGGIPYFQEALGGGEFKLQGGRSLFALENSQWIIVGLDSAYFSDPYSLFMNGALSDGQNNIQTQFLRDCANSGKKILVITHHNGLLEDGTSQSPLWAQVASAFPAAKPPALWYWGHAHAGVVYKTQASDGIACRCIGHGALPWGRASSLANSNAVSWFESRSANDPDDPQRVLNGYAVLAFDGANVTETLYDENGNVAWRQP
;
A
#
# COMPACT_ATOMS: atom_id res chain seq x y z
N MET A 1 21.97 6.37 9.20
CA MET A 1 22.22 5.82 10.55
C MET A 1 20.87 5.47 11.12
N ILE A 2 20.82 4.46 11.97
CA ILE A 2 19.62 4.09 12.72
C ILE A 2 19.44 5.11 13.85
N ASP A 3 18.22 5.60 14.06
CA ASP A 3 17.94 6.44 15.22
C ASP A 3 18.18 5.62 16.51
N PRO A 4 19.11 6.01 17.40
CA PRO A 4 19.37 5.29 18.65
C PRO A 4 18.11 5.13 19.51
N LYS A 5 17.14 6.05 19.41
CA LYS A 5 15.86 5.95 20.12
C LYS A 5 15.02 4.77 19.63
N LEU A 6 15.04 4.48 18.31
CA LEU A 6 14.32 3.34 17.74
C LEU A 6 14.92 2.02 18.24
N ALA A 7 16.25 1.89 18.29
CA ALA A 7 16.90 0.69 18.83
C ALA A 7 16.56 0.45 20.31
N ILE A 8 16.51 1.50 21.13
CA ILE A 8 16.10 1.40 22.54
C ILE A 8 14.65 0.95 22.66
N ARG A 9 13.74 1.55 21.89
CA ARG A 9 12.31 1.18 21.88
C ARG A 9 12.10 -0.25 21.43
N MET A 10 12.82 -0.69 20.39
CA MET A 10 12.80 -2.05 19.87
C MET A 10 13.07 -3.08 20.98
N LYS A 11 14.16 -2.89 21.74
CA LYS A 11 14.54 -3.76 22.85
C LYS A 11 13.50 -3.76 23.96
N LYS A 12 12.96 -2.58 24.29
CA LYS A 12 11.92 -2.45 25.31
C LYS A 12 10.66 -3.21 24.92
N ALA A 13 10.19 -3.06 23.68
CA ALA A 13 9.02 -3.76 23.16
C ALA A 13 9.26 -5.28 23.13
N TRP A 14 10.41 -5.72 22.62
CA TRP A 14 10.79 -7.14 22.60
C TRP A 14 10.83 -7.79 24.00
N ALA A 15 11.38 -7.08 24.98
CA ALA A 15 11.43 -7.56 26.36
C ALA A 15 10.04 -7.66 27.00
N ALA A 16 9.09 -6.82 26.58
CA ALA A 16 7.72 -6.80 27.09
C ALA A 16 6.81 -7.87 26.48
N LEU A 17 7.18 -8.49 25.35
CA LEU A 17 6.44 -9.60 24.77
C LEU A 17 6.48 -10.84 25.67
N THR A 18 5.38 -11.62 25.69
CA THR A 18 5.38 -12.95 26.33
C THR A 18 6.22 -13.95 25.52
N PRO A 19 6.62 -15.09 26.10
CA PRO A 19 7.31 -16.15 25.36
C PRO A 19 6.53 -16.62 24.12
N GLU A 20 5.21 -16.74 24.20
CA GLU A 20 4.35 -17.16 23.08
C GLU A 20 4.32 -16.10 21.97
N GLN A 21 4.29 -14.82 22.34
CA GLN A 21 4.36 -13.73 21.36
C GLN A 21 5.73 -13.71 20.66
N ARG A 22 6.82 -13.84 21.42
CA ARG A 22 8.17 -13.94 20.84
C ARG A 22 8.30 -15.13 19.89
N ALA A 23 7.72 -16.29 20.23
CA ALA A 23 7.75 -17.46 19.35
C ALA A 23 7.06 -17.22 17.99
N LYS A 24 6.06 -16.33 17.92
CA LYS A 24 5.42 -15.92 16.67
C LYS A 24 6.21 -14.86 15.89
N VAL A 25 6.92 -13.98 16.59
CA VAL A 25 7.69 -12.86 16.00
C VAL A 25 9.06 -13.30 15.50
N GLU A 26 9.75 -14.16 16.26
CA GLU A 26 11.13 -14.60 16.00
C GLU A 26 11.36 -15.11 14.56
N PRO A 27 10.47 -15.93 13.95
CA PRO A 27 10.66 -16.37 12.57
C PRO A 27 10.71 -15.20 11.57
N HIS A 28 9.94 -14.14 11.80
CA HIS A 28 9.96 -12.95 10.93
C HIS A 28 11.27 -12.17 11.06
N LEU A 29 11.81 -12.04 12.27
CA LEU A 29 13.12 -11.43 12.51
C LEU A 29 14.24 -12.23 11.85
N GLN A 30 14.18 -13.57 11.92
CA GLN A 30 15.17 -14.45 11.32
C GLN A 30 15.14 -14.39 9.80
N ILE A 31 13.96 -14.37 9.18
CA ILE A 31 13.81 -14.24 7.72
C ILE A 31 14.40 -12.91 7.24
N ALA A 32 14.07 -11.80 7.91
CA ALA A 32 14.56 -10.48 7.53
C ALA A 32 16.08 -10.36 7.73
N ASP A 33 16.62 -10.86 8.84
CA ASP A 33 18.08 -10.87 9.09
C ASP A 33 18.82 -11.75 8.07
N ALA A 34 18.31 -12.96 7.78
CA ALA A 34 18.90 -13.83 6.78
C ALA A 34 18.94 -13.16 5.40
N HIS A 35 17.89 -12.40 5.05
CA HIS A 35 17.86 -11.60 3.84
C HIS A 35 18.97 -10.54 3.84
N LEU A 36 19.06 -9.74 4.91
CA LEU A 36 20.09 -8.72 5.03
C LEU A 36 21.50 -9.31 4.96
N GLN A 37 21.74 -10.47 5.60
CA GLN A 37 23.02 -11.20 5.48
C GLN A 37 23.31 -11.69 4.06
N ALA A 38 22.30 -12.15 3.32
CA ALA A 38 22.47 -12.56 1.93
C ALA A 38 22.87 -11.37 1.05
N VAL A 39 22.22 -10.21 1.24
CA VAL A 39 22.58 -8.96 0.57
C VAL A 39 24.02 -8.53 0.91
N LEU A 40 24.41 -8.64 2.19
CA LEU A 40 25.75 -8.28 2.66
C LEU A 40 26.85 -9.19 2.09
N SER A 41 26.58 -10.48 1.95
CA SER A 41 27.58 -11.46 1.51
C SER A 41 27.75 -11.54 0.00
N ALA A 42 26.73 -11.15 -0.77
CA ALA A 42 26.75 -11.18 -2.23
C ALA A 42 26.04 -9.96 -2.85
N PRO A 43 26.59 -8.74 -2.71
CA PRO A 43 25.94 -7.49 -3.17
C PRO A 43 25.80 -7.37 -4.70
N ALA A 44 26.39 -8.30 -5.46
CA ALA A 44 26.27 -8.41 -6.92
C ALA A 44 25.32 -9.53 -7.37
N ALA A 45 24.80 -10.35 -6.45
CA ALA A 45 23.83 -11.39 -6.78
C ALA A 45 22.43 -10.77 -7.03
N PRO A 46 21.58 -11.40 -7.86
CA PRO A 46 20.19 -10.98 -7.99
C PRO A 46 19.52 -11.01 -6.60
N PRO A 47 18.95 -9.89 -6.13
CA PRO A 47 18.31 -9.84 -4.83
C PRO A 47 17.11 -10.79 -4.85
N LEU A 48 16.98 -11.57 -3.78
CA LEU A 48 15.82 -12.40 -3.55
C LEU A 48 14.61 -11.48 -3.33
N PRO A 49 13.36 -11.94 -3.57
CA PRO A 49 12.19 -11.19 -3.14
C PRO A 49 12.24 -10.95 -1.63
N VAL A 50 12.05 -9.70 -1.21
CA VAL A 50 12.00 -9.34 0.22
C VAL A 50 10.55 -9.28 0.65
N SER A 51 10.16 -10.07 1.66
CA SER A 51 8.79 -10.05 2.21
C SER A 51 8.65 -9.27 3.51
N ARG A 52 9.74 -8.71 4.08
CA ARG A 52 9.79 -8.15 5.45
C ARG A 52 10.79 -6.97 5.60
N ARG A 53 10.68 -5.93 4.77
CA ARG A 53 11.62 -4.78 4.81
C ARG A 53 11.61 -4.07 6.18
N GLU A 54 10.44 -4.02 6.81
CA GLU A 54 10.14 -3.38 8.09
C GLU A 54 11.01 -3.95 9.23
N LEU A 55 11.53 -5.16 9.03
CA LEU A 55 12.29 -5.91 10.02
C LEU A 55 13.76 -6.12 9.64
N LEU A 56 14.26 -5.58 8.51
CA LEU A 56 15.64 -5.85 8.06
C LEU A 56 16.68 -5.54 9.13
N TYR A 57 16.53 -4.41 9.81
CA TYR A 57 17.45 -4.00 10.88
C TYR A 57 17.00 -4.43 12.29
N ALA A 58 15.82 -5.04 12.42
CA ALA A 58 15.19 -5.34 13.71
C ALA A 58 16.08 -6.21 14.62
N LYS A 59 16.55 -7.35 14.13
CA LYS A 59 17.40 -8.27 14.91
C LYS A 59 18.74 -7.62 15.26
N SER A 60 19.36 -6.95 14.29
CA SER A 60 20.61 -6.22 14.53
C SER A 60 20.45 -5.09 15.58
N ALA A 61 19.27 -4.47 15.67
CA ALA A 61 18.98 -3.47 16.70
C ALA A 61 18.83 -4.11 18.09
N LEU A 62 18.25 -5.31 18.18
CA LEU A 62 18.18 -6.07 19.44
C LEU A 62 19.57 -6.47 19.96
N GLU A 63 20.53 -6.67 19.06
CA GLU A 63 21.90 -7.11 19.37
C GLU A 63 22.94 -5.98 19.49
N ASP A 64 22.54 -4.71 19.40
CA ASP A 64 23.47 -3.54 19.33
C ASP A 64 24.41 -3.55 18.11
N LYS A 65 24.00 -4.20 17.02
CA LYS A 65 24.80 -4.33 15.79
C LYS A 65 24.24 -3.57 14.59
N ALA A 66 23.12 -2.86 14.73
CA ALA A 66 22.44 -2.24 13.60
C ALA A 66 23.33 -1.25 12.82
N GLU A 67 24.10 -0.40 13.51
CA GLU A 67 25.04 0.53 12.84
C GLU A 67 26.16 -0.22 12.10
N ILE A 68 26.67 -1.31 12.68
CA ILE A 68 27.68 -2.14 12.04
C ILE A 68 27.11 -2.73 10.74
N TYR A 69 25.85 -3.17 10.76
CA TYR A 69 25.18 -3.76 9.61
C TYR A 69 24.89 -2.71 8.52
N VAL A 70 24.42 -1.52 8.90
CA VAL A 70 24.25 -0.40 7.96
C VAL A 70 25.60 -0.03 7.32
N ALA A 71 26.66 0.11 8.10
CA ALA A 71 27.99 0.41 7.58
C ALA A 71 28.51 -0.68 6.65
N SER A 72 28.32 -1.95 7.01
CA SER A 72 28.73 -3.10 6.20
C SER A 72 27.97 -3.16 4.88
N ALA A 73 26.66 -2.88 4.87
CA ALA A 73 25.86 -2.87 3.65
C ALA A 73 26.22 -1.69 2.75
N LYS A 74 26.52 -0.51 3.31
CA LYS A 74 27.05 0.61 2.52
C LYS A 74 28.38 0.28 1.85
N LEU A 75 29.28 -0.38 2.58
CA LEU A 75 30.56 -0.82 2.05
C LEU A 75 30.37 -1.85 0.92
N ALA A 76 29.53 -2.86 1.14
CA ALA A 76 29.24 -3.90 0.15
C ALA A 76 28.65 -3.34 -1.15
N LEU A 77 27.70 -2.42 -1.07
CA LEU A 77 27.11 -1.77 -2.24
C LEU A 77 28.10 -0.86 -2.97
N THR A 78 28.91 -0.10 -2.22
CA THR A 78 29.95 0.75 -2.83
C THR A 78 30.95 -0.09 -3.62
N GLN A 79 31.38 -1.23 -3.07
CA GLN A 79 32.27 -2.16 -3.76
C GLN A 79 31.64 -2.72 -5.04
N SER A 80 30.37 -3.12 -4.97
CA SER A 80 29.60 -3.61 -6.14
C SER A 80 29.50 -2.55 -7.25
N ALA A 81 29.24 -1.28 -6.88
CA ALA A 81 29.18 -0.18 -7.83
C ALA A 81 30.53 0.08 -8.51
N THR A 82 31.66 0.02 -7.78
CA THR A 82 33.00 0.12 -8.38
C THR A 82 33.34 -1.01 -9.36
N LEU A 83 32.66 -2.16 -9.27
CA LEU A 83 32.81 -3.28 -10.20
C LEU A 83 31.88 -3.15 -11.42
N GLY A 84 31.13 -2.04 -11.55
CA GLY A 84 30.21 -1.80 -12.66
C GLY A 84 28.91 -2.59 -12.58
N CYS A 85 28.61 -3.24 -11.44
CA CYS A 85 27.31 -3.87 -11.22
C CYS A 85 26.27 -2.77 -10.98
N GLN A 86 25.22 -2.73 -11.80
CA GLN A 86 24.08 -1.85 -11.54
C GLN A 86 23.43 -2.21 -10.21
N VAL A 87 22.92 -1.21 -9.49
CA VAL A 87 22.10 -1.45 -8.28
C VAL A 87 20.98 -2.40 -8.67
N PRO A 88 20.93 -3.60 -8.07
CA PRO A 88 20.04 -4.61 -8.55
C PRO A 88 18.62 -4.33 -8.04
N VAL A 89 17.66 -4.61 -8.92
CA VAL A 89 16.24 -4.57 -8.62
C VAL A 89 15.77 -6.01 -8.39
N ASP A 90 15.05 -6.28 -7.31
CA ASP A 90 14.52 -7.63 -7.05
C ASP A 90 13.36 -7.99 -8.01
N PRO A 91 12.93 -9.25 -8.06
CA PRO A 91 11.84 -9.64 -8.95
C PRO A 91 10.54 -8.85 -8.77
N SER A 92 10.25 -8.36 -7.55
CA SER A 92 9.09 -7.53 -7.21
C SER A 92 9.31 -6.04 -7.48
N GLY A 93 10.51 -5.61 -7.87
CA GLY A 93 10.79 -4.20 -8.16
C GLY A 93 11.51 -3.46 -7.03
N ASN A 94 11.95 -4.11 -5.96
CA ASN A 94 12.70 -3.42 -4.91
C ASN A 94 14.05 -2.92 -5.39
N ILE A 95 14.32 -1.64 -5.17
CA ILE A 95 15.64 -1.07 -5.42
C ILE A 95 16.54 -1.37 -4.22
N LEU A 96 17.63 -2.11 -4.45
CA LEU A 96 18.62 -2.41 -3.42
C LEU A 96 19.49 -1.19 -3.11
N GLY A 97 19.05 -0.33 -2.19
CA GLY A 97 19.86 0.82 -1.78
C GLY A 97 19.36 1.50 -0.49
N PHE A 98 20.04 2.58 -0.12
CA PHE A 98 19.85 3.34 1.13
C PHE A 98 19.10 4.66 0.96
N GLY A 99 18.69 5.00 -0.27
CA GLY A 99 17.81 6.14 -0.51
C GLY A 99 16.50 5.99 0.25
N THR A 100 15.83 7.10 0.53
CA THR A 100 14.57 7.10 1.27
C THR A 100 13.56 6.14 0.61
N PHE A 101 12.96 5.26 1.41
CA PHE A 101 12.05 4.17 1.02
C PHE A 101 12.64 3.06 0.13
N GLN A 102 13.92 3.11 -0.24
CA GLN A 102 14.60 1.97 -0.85
C GLN A 102 14.74 0.82 0.15
N LEU A 103 15.15 -0.36 -0.32
CA LEU A 103 15.14 -1.58 0.48
C LEU A 103 15.95 -1.50 1.77
N LEU A 104 17.13 -0.88 1.75
CA LEU A 104 18.05 -0.79 2.88
C LEU A 104 17.93 0.54 3.63
N ASP A 105 16.85 1.28 3.40
CA ASP A 105 16.58 2.49 4.16
C ASP A 105 16.46 2.17 5.67
N PRO A 106 17.31 2.72 6.54
CA PRO A 106 17.21 2.51 7.99
C PRO A 106 15.88 3.03 8.59
N GLY A 107 15.16 3.91 7.89
CA GLY A 107 13.84 4.41 8.29
C GLY A 107 12.80 3.31 8.48
N TRP A 108 12.91 2.19 7.76
CA TRP A 108 12.01 1.03 7.91
C TRP A 108 11.99 0.44 9.33
N LEU A 109 13.03 0.67 10.14
CA LEU A 109 13.03 0.21 11.54
C LEU A 109 11.89 0.84 12.36
N GLU A 110 11.41 2.03 12.00
CA GLU A 110 10.25 2.65 12.66
C GLU A 110 9.02 1.74 12.59
N ALA A 111 8.74 1.17 11.41
CA ALA A 111 7.65 0.23 11.20
C ALA A 111 7.77 -1.00 12.09
N GLY A 112 8.96 -1.61 12.13
CA GLY A 112 9.24 -2.78 12.98
C GLY A 112 9.08 -2.47 14.48
N VAL A 113 9.52 -1.30 14.93
CA VAL A 113 9.38 -0.85 16.33
C VAL A 113 7.91 -0.67 16.70
N LEU A 114 7.16 0.09 15.91
CA LEU A 114 5.75 0.36 16.22
C LEU A 114 4.90 -0.90 16.13
N TRP A 115 5.21 -1.80 15.19
CA TRP A 115 4.58 -3.11 15.14
C TRP A 115 4.81 -3.93 16.43
N LEU A 116 6.03 -3.99 16.96
CA LEU A 116 6.28 -4.68 18.24
C LEU A 116 5.55 -4.01 19.40
N GLU A 117 5.54 -2.67 19.46
CA GLU A 117 4.81 -1.93 20.49
C GLU A 117 3.29 -2.19 20.40
N TYR A 118 2.75 -2.29 19.19
CA TYR A 118 1.39 -2.74 18.97
C TYR A 118 1.18 -4.15 19.51
N LEU A 119 2.07 -5.11 19.26
CA LEU A 119 1.88 -6.48 19.79
C LEU A 119 1.88 -6.55 21.33
N VAL A 120 2.59 -5.65 22.01
CA VAL A 120 2.58 -5.55 23.48
C VAL A 120 1.22 -5.12 24.00
N GLY A 121 0.62 -4.08 23.42
CA GLY A 121 -0.63 -3.50 23.91
C GLY A 121 -1.91 -3.96 23.21
N GLN A 122 -1.79 -4.39 21.96
CA GLN A 122 -2.85 -4.64 20.97
C GLN A 122 -3.95 -3.56 20.97
N ASN A 123 -3.53 -2.31 21.21
CA ASN A 123 -4.43 -1.19 21.20
C ASN A 123 -4.69 -0.75 19.75
N ARG A 124 -5.95 -0.78 19.34
CA ARG A 124 -6.42 -0.28 18.06
C ARG A 124 -7.68 0.53 18.22
N PHE A 125 -7.91 1.45 17.30
CA PHE A 125 -9.16 2.20 17.26
C PHE A 125 -10.35 1.25 17.09
N PRO A 126 -11.53 1.49 17.70
CA PRO A 126 -12.69 0.62 17.49
C PRO A 126 -13.23 0.69 16.05
N PHE A 127 -13.42 -0.45 15.38
CA PHE A 127 -13.96 -0.53 14.00
C PHE A 127 -15.30 0.19 13.78
N GLY A 128 -16.11 0.26 14.83
CA GLY A 128 -17.50 0.70 14.76
C GLY A 128 -18.47 -0.44 14.43
N ALA A 129 -19.72 -0.29 14.90
CA ALA A 129 -20.75 -1.33 14.81
C ALA A 129 -21.79 -1.09 13.70
N ALA A 130 -21.75 0.06 13.03
CA ALA A 130 -22.76 0.46 12.05
C ALA A 130 -22.15 0.58 10.65
N ALA A 131 -22.79 -0.06 9.68
CA ALA A 131 -22.46 0.12 8.27
C ALA A 131 -22.57 1.60 7.87
N PRO A 132 -21.71 2.09 6.96
CA PRO A 132 -21.83 3.43 6.41
C PRO A 132 -23.10 3.52 5.56
N ALA A 133 -23.67 4.73 5.47
CA ALA A 133 -24.67 5.02 4.45
C ALA A 133 -24.01 4.98 3.06
N ARG A 134 -24.80 4.66 2.03
CA ARG A 134 -24.39 4.85 0.64
C ARG A 134 -24.47 6.34 0.32
N ILE A 135 -23.36 6.91 -0.12
CA ILE A 135 -23.21 8.33 -0.43
C ILE A 135 -23.65 8.54 -1.88
N PRO A 136 -24.69 9.35 -2.15
CA PRO A 136 -25.13 9.59 -3.52
C PRO A 136 -24.08 10.40 -4.29
N ILE A 137 -23.82 9.98 -5.52
CA ILE A 137 -22.94 10.68 -6.46
C ILE A 137 -23.63 10.85 -7.83
N PRO A 138 -23.24 11.85 -8.64
CA PRO A 138 -23.78 12.00 -9.99
C PRO A 138 -23.44 10.82 -10.91
N ASP A 139 -24.29 10.56 -11.91
CA ASP A 139 -24.02 9.56 -12.95
C ASP A 139 -22.80 9.90 -13.81
N LYS A 140 -22.49 11.19 -13.96
CA LYS A 140 -21.28 11.68 -14.60
C LYS A 140 -20.32 12.24 -13.55
N LEU A 141 -19.22 11.52 -13.30
CA LEU A 141 -18.27 11.88 -12.25
C LEU A 141 -16.86 11.40 -12.61
N THR A 142 -15.86 12.23 -12.30
CA THR A 142 -14.46 11.81 -12.32
C THR A 142 -14.00 11.48 -10.90
N ILE A 143 -13.48 10.27 -10.72
CA ILE A 143 -12.89 9.78 -9.47
C ILE A 143 -11.41 9.50 -9.72
N VAL A 144 -10.55 9.93 -8.80
CA VAL A 144 -9.11 9.66 -8.85
C VAL A 144 -8.72 8.72 -7.73
N LEU A 145 -7.88 7.72 -8.02
CA LEU A 145 -7.32 6.79 -7.05
C LEU A 145 -5.79 6.91 -7.02
N ALA A 146 -5.22 6.94 -5.82
CA ALA A 146 -3.78 6.78 -5.60
C ALA A 146 -3.53 6.01 -4.30
N GLY A 147 -2.78 4.91 -4.37
CA GLY A 147 -2.32 4.16 -3.21
C GLY A 147 -0.87 4.49 -2.87
N ASP A 148 -0.48 4.24 -1.62
CA ASP A 148 0.91 4.27 -1.18
C ASP A 148 1.53 5.65 -1.43
N PHE A 149 0.70 6.68 -1.26
CA PHE A 149 1.01 8.08 -1.54
C PHE A 149 1.68 8.76 -0.34
N GLY A 150 1.39 8.28 0.88
CA GLY A 150 1.68 8.94 2.15
C GLY A 150 3.16 8.94 2.57
N THR A 151 4.05 9.30 1.66
CA THR A 151 5.51 9.43 1.89
C THR A 151 5.94 10.84 2.25
N GLY A 152 5.06 11.83 2.07
CA GLY A 152 5.39 13.24 2.23
C GLY A 152 6.22 13.79 1.08
N ASP A 153 6.75 15.00 1.25
CA ASP A 153 7.64 15.65 0.29
C ASP A 153 9.10 15.43 0.72
N TRP A 154 9.62 14.24 0.48
CA TRP A 154 10.97 13.84 0.86
C TRP A 154 12.05 14.17 -0.19
N GLY A 155 11.63 14.66 -1.37
CA GLY A 155 12.52 15.06 -2.46
C GLY A 155 13.14 16.45 -2.26
N SER A 156 13.95 16.88 -3.23
CA SER A 156 14.48 18.24 -3.26
C SER A 156 13.60 19.17 -4.10
N ALA A 157 13.77 20.48 -4.00
CA ALA A 157 13.04 21.42 -4.87
C ALA A 157 13.33 21.20 -6.37
N ALA A 158 14.52 20.70 -6.72
CA ALA A 158 14.92 20.39 -8.10
C ALA A 158 14.45 19.01 -8.56
N ASN A 159 14.27 18.07 -7.64
CA ASN A 159 13.75 16.73 -7.88
C ASN A 159 12.71 16.38 -6.79
N PRO A 160 11.47 16.90 -6.91
CA PRO A 160 10.45 16.72 -5.89
C PRO A 160 10.00 15.26 -5.84
N ALA A 161 9.51 14.83 -4.68
CA ALA A 161 8.98 13.48 -4.51
C ALA A 161 7.84 13.19 -5.51
N ALA A 162 7.69 11.93 -5.90
CA ALA A 162 6.64 11.49 -6.82
C ALA A 162 5.23 11.84 -6.31
N SER A 163 4.97 11.69 -4.99
CA SER A 163 3.75 12.14 -4.31
C SER A 163 3.45 13.62 -4.59
N THR A 164 4.46 14.50 -4.48
CA THR A 164 4.34 15.94 -4.77
C THR A 164 3.98 16.19 -6.24
N LYS A 165 4.63 15.48 -7.19
CA LYS A 165 4.33 15.59 -8.62
C LYS A 165 2.88 15.16 -8.90
N ILE A 166 2.49 13.97 -8.42
CA ILE A 166 1.17 13.38 -8.61
C ILE A 166 0.08 14.26 -8.00
N ARG A 167 0.28 14.77 -6.77
CA ARG A 167 -0.64 15.71 -6.12
C ARG A 167 -0.99 16.89 -7.04
N ASN A 168 0.03 17.51 -7.63
CA ASN A 168 -0.15 18.68 -8.49
C ASN A 168 -0.92 18.30 -9.77
N LYS A 169 -0.66 17.11 -10.33
CA LYS A 169 -1.38 16.61 -11.51
C LYS A 169 -2.84 16.28 -11.21
N ILE A 170 -3.10 15.63 -10.07
CA ILE A 170 -4.47 15.34 -9.62
C ILE A 170 -5.25 16.63 -9.38
N ALA A 171 -4.65 17.62 -8.69
CA ALA A 171 -5.30 18.90 -8.45
C ALA A 171 -5.69 19.62 -9.76
N ALA A 172 -4.85 19.53 -10.80
CA ALA A 172 -5.12 20.13 -12.10
C ALA A 172 -6.26 19.44 -12.88
N LEU A 173 -6.61 18.19 -12.55
CA LEU A 173 -7.74 17.47 -13.15
C LEU A 173 -9.11 17.92 -12.59
N ILE A 174 -9.12 18.61 -11.45
CA ILE A 174 -10.34 19.06 -10.74
C ILE A 174 -11.35 17.90 -10.58
N PRO A 175 -10.96 16.77 -9.97
CA PRO A 175 -11.84 15.62 -9.86
C PRO A 175 -13.03 15.90 -8.95
N GLY A 176 -14.08 15.08 -9.12
CA GLY A 176 -15.21 15.08 -8.20
C GLY A 176 -14.85 14.47 -6.86
N ILE A 177 -14.29 13.27 -6.89
CA ILE A 177 -13.84 12.53 -5.70
C ILE A 177 -12.38 12.10 -5.87
N THR A 178 -11.64 12.10 -4.78
CA THR A 178 -10.29 11.52 -4.69
C THR A 178 -10.24 10.47 -3.59
N ILE A 179 -9.64 9.31 -3.86
CA ILE A 179 -9.59 8.19 -2.92
C ILE A 179 -8.14 7.76 -2.70
N HIS A 180 -7.69 7.79 -1.45
CA HIS A 180 -6.39 7.24 -1.02
C HIS A 180 -6.55 5.74 -0.74
N LEU A 181 -5.71 4.90 -1.35
CA LEU A 181 -5.82 3.44 -1.20
C LEU A 181 -5.04 2.88 0.00
N GLY A 182 -4.65 3.74 0.95
CA GLY A 182 -3.91 3.37 2.16
C GLY A 182 -2.39 3.51 1.99
N ASP A 183 -1.68 3.25 3.09
CA ASP A 183 -0.23 3.30 3.28
C ASP A 183 0.37 4.72 3.40
N VAL A 184 0.52 5.14 4.66
CA VAL A 184 1.23 6.32 5.13
C VAL A 184 2.50 5.91 5.88
N TYR A 185 3.64 6.32 5.35
CA TYR A 185 4.94 5.79 5.73
C TYR A 185 5.64 6.63 6.81
N TYR A 186 6.47 6.00 7.65
CA TYR A 186 6.81 4.56 7.64
C TYR A 186 5.82 3.68 8.41
N ALA A 187 4.93 4.24 9.21
CA ALA A 187 4.14 3.44 10.14
C ALA A 187 2.83 4.13 10.60
N GLY A 188 2.27 5.03 9.78
CA GLY A 188 1.01 5.71 10.10
C GLY A 188 1.00 6.37 11.48
N THR A 189 2.10 7.01 11.88
CA THR A 189 2.16 7.85 13.08
C THR A 189 1.30 9.10 12.92
N GLY A 190 0.89 9.76 14.01
CA GLY A 190 0.12 11.00 13.86
C GLY A 190 0.87 12.12 13.11
N SER A 191 2.18 12.22 13.32
CA SER A 191 3.00 13.16 12.53
C SER A 191 3.01 12.83 11.03
N SER A 192 3.10 11.55 10.66
CA SER A 192 3.09 11.15 9.26
C SER A 192 1.69 11.21 8.64
N GLU A 193 0.66 10.80 9.37
CA GLU A 193 -0.73 10.85 8.92
C GLU A 193 -1.13 12.30 8.58
N LEU A 194 -0.88 13.24 9.48
CA LEU A 194 -1.11 14.66 9.20
C LEU A 194 -0.15 15.24 8.16
N GLY A 195 1.16 15.03 8.35
CA GLY A 195 2.20 15.74 7.60
C GLY A 195 2.49 15.16 6.21
N ASN A 196 2.51 13.84 6.09
CA ASN A 196 2.86 13.13 4.86
C ASN A 196 1.63 12.82 3.99
N PHE A 197 0.43 12.85 4.57
CA PHE A 197 -0.80 12.49 3.87
C PHE A 197 -1.86 13.60 3.93
N VAL A 198 -2.54 13.80 5.06
CA VAL A 198 -3.75 14.65 5.14
C VAL A 198 -3.49 16.07 4.65
N SER A 199 -2.38 16.69 5.06
CA SER A 199 -2.04 18.07 4.65
C SER A 199 -1.64 18.21 3.18
N LEU A 200 -1.33 17.10 2.52
CA LEU A 200 -0.83 17.07 1.14
C LEU A 200 -1.86 16.47 0.17
N TRP A 201 -2.97 15.92 0.64
CA TRP A 201 -3.90 15.21 -0.22
C TRP A 201 -4.65 16.16 -1.19
N PRO A 202 -4.63 15.91 -2.51
CA PRO A 202 -5.33 16.74 -3.49
C PRO A 202 -6.83 16.45 -3.49
N LYS A 203 -7.61 17.22 -2.73
CA LYS A 203 -9.05 16.97 -2.58
C LYS A 203 -9.85 17.07 -3.88
N GLY A 204 -10.86 16.21 -3.99
CA GLY A 204 -11.94 16.34 -4.96
C GLY A 204 -12.96 17.43 -4.58
N SER A 205 -13.68 17.95 -5.57
CA SER A 205 -14.70 19.00 -5.39
C SER A 205 -15.91 18.56 -4.55
N LEU A 206 -16.23 17.27 -4.51
CA LEU A 206 -17.27 16.67 -3.66
C LEU A 206 -16.71 16.05 -2.37
N GLY A 207 -15.39 15.87 -2.28
CA GLY A 207 -14.69 15.36 -1.09
C GLY A 207 -13.65 14.29 -1.38
N SER A 208 -13.03 13.80 -0.31
CA SER A 208 -12.04 12.73 -0.35
C SER A 208 -12.46 11.55 0.52
N LEU A 209 -11.89 10.39 0.21
CA LEU A 209 -12.04 9.15 0.96
C LEU A 209 -10.67 8.50 1.14
N ALA A 210 -10.47 7.74 2.20
CA ALA A 210 -9.24 7.01 2.45
C ALA A 210 -9.55 5.58 2.93
N LEU A 211 -8.66 4.65 2.59
CA LEU A 211 -8.62 3.31 3.17
C LEU A 211 -7.54 3.23 4.25
N ASN A 212 -7.76 2.34 5.21
CA ASN A 212 -6.77 1.92 6.20
C ASN A 212 -5.81 0.87 5.60
N SER A 213 -4.62 0.69 6.16
CA SER A 213 -3.57 -0.18 5.62
C SER A 213 -2.76 -0.94 6.67
N ASN A 214 -1.79 -1.75 6.25
CA ASN A 214 -0.85 -2.37 7.18
C ASN A 214 0.02 -1.32 7.89
N HIS A 215 0.45 -0.26 7.21
CA HIS A 215 1.29 0.79 7.82
C HIS A 215 0.53 1.59 8.88
N GLU A 216 -0.73 1.96 8.63
CA GLU A 216 -1.60 2.58 9.64
C GLU A 216 -1.84 1.65 10.84
N MET A 217 -1.96 0.34 10.60
CA MET A 217 -2.22 -0.64 11.66
C MET A 217 -1.01 -0.89 12.59
N TYR A 218 0.20 -0.46 12.24
CA TYR A 218 1.33 -0.48 13.18
C TYR A 218 1.13 0.44 14.39
N THR A 219 0.25 1.44 14.29
CA THR A 219 -0.21 2.27 15.42
C THR A 219 -1.65 1.96 15.81
N GLY A 220 -2.17 0.80 15.39
CA GLY A 220 -3.55 0.38 15.63
C GLY A 220 -4.59 1.18 14.84
N GLY A 221 -4.18 1.87 13.77
CA GLY A 221 -5.02 2.75 12.96
C GLY A 221 -5.46 4.02 13.68
N ILE A 222 -4.99 4.27 14.91
CA ILE A 222 -5.50 5.36 15.75
C ILE A 222 -5.34 6.73 15.06
N PRO A 223 -4.15 7.10 14.52
CA PRO A 223 -4.01 8.34 13.78
C PRO A 223 -4.88 8.42 12.53
N TYR A 224 -4.97 7.35 11.76
CA TYR A 224 -5.87 7.29 10.60
C TYR A 224 -7.32 7.64 10.98
N PHE A 225 -7.88 7.01 12.02
CA PHE A 225 -9.25 7.31 12.44
C PHE A 225 -9.42 8.71 13.06
N GLN A 226 -8.42 9.20 13.80
CA GLN A 226 -8.51 10.47 14.52
C GLN A 226 -8.15 11.69 13.67
N GLU A 227 -7.20 11.56 12.76
CA GLU A 227 -6.59 12.67 12.04
C GLU A 227 -7.04 12.69 10.58
N ALA A 228 -6.95 11.57 9.87
CA ALA A 228 -7.48 11.49 8.51
C ALA A 228 -9.01 11.50 8.54
N LEU A 229 -9.64 10.57 9.26
CA LEU A 229 -11.10 10.44 9.26
C LEU A 229 -11.83 11.34 10.27
N GLY A 230 -11.10 11.93 11.22
CA GLY A 230 -11.67 12.76 12.28
C GLY A 230 -12.18 14.12 11.83
N GLY A 231 -11.91 14.54 10.58
CA GLY A 231 -12.43 15.79 10.03
C GLY A 231 -11.80 16.19 8.69
N GLY A 232 -12.06 17.43 8.27
CA GLY A 232 -11.42 18.02 7.09
C GLY A 232 -11.83 17.36 5.77
N GLU A 233 -10.82 16.94 4.98
CA GLU A 233 -10.99 16.52 3.60
C GLU A 233 -11.63 15.13 3.43
N PHE A 234 -11.57 14.28 4.47
CA PHE A 234 -12.11 12.92 4.47
C PHE A 234 -13.41 12.76 5.26
N LYS A 235 -14.07 13.85 5.64
CA LYS A 235 -15.34 13.81 6.39
C LYS A 235 -16.45 13.01 5.71
N LEU A 236 -16.33 12.76 4.40
CA LEU A 236 -17.34 12.08 3.58
C LEU A 236 -17.61 10.65 4.07
N GLN A 237 -16.61 9.94 4.62
CA GLN A 237 -16.78 8.59 5.17
C GLN A 237 -17.32 8.57 6.61
N GLY A 238 -17.57 9.74 7.22
CA GLY A 238 -18.21 9.85 8.52
C GLY A 238 -17.50 9.09 9.63
N GLY A 239 -16.16 9.15 9.66
CA GLY A 239 -15.33 8.49 10.68
C GLY A 239 -15.20 6.96 10.54
N ARG A 240 -15.63 6.38 9.42
CA ARG A 240 -15.58 4.92 9.18
C ARG A 240 -14.50 4.56 8.17
N SER A 241 -13.82 3.43 8.37
CA SER A 241 -12.80 2.93 7.43
C SER A 241 -13.37 2.20 6.21
N LEU A 242 -14.69 2.21 6.05
CA LEU A 242 -15.43 1.66 4.91
C LEU A 242 -16.43 2.70 4.40
N PHE A 243 -16.71 2.67 3.09
CA PHE A 243 -17.64 3.60 2.44
C PHE A 243 -18.32 2.95 1.22
N ALA A 244 -19.42 3.54 0.77
CA ALA A 244 -19.95 3.28 -0.57
C ALA A 244 -20.38 4.59 -1.24
N LEU A 245 -19.98 4.77 -2.50
CA LEU A 245 -20.51 5.80 -3.38
C LEU A 245 -21.51 5.15 -4.34
N GLU A 246 -22.66 5.78 -4.57
CA GLU A 246 -23.74 5.21 -5.36
C GLU A 246 -24.30 6.21 -6.37
N ASN A 247 -24.36 5.80 -7.65
CA ASN A 247 -25.12 6.50 -8.70
C ASN A 247 -26.26 5.60 -9.22
N SER A 248 -26.90 5.92 -10.34
CA SER A 248 -28.02 5.12 -10.85
C SER A 248 -27.62 3.71 -11.31
N GLN A 249 -26.36 3.49 -11.69
CA GLN A 249 -25.86 2.25 -12.30
C GLN A 249 -24.80 1.50 -11.48
N TRP A 250 -24.06 2.22 -10.63
CA TRP A 250 -22.88 1.74 -9.92
C TRP A 250 -22.99 1.91 -8.42
N ILE A 251 -22.38 0.97 -7.70
CA ILE A 251 -21.91 1.16 -6.33
C ILE A 251 -20.40 0.91 -6.29
N ILE A 252 -19.67 1.89 -5.79
CA ILE A 252 -18.23 1.83 -5.56
C ILE A 252 -18.03 1.62 -4.06
N VAL A 253 -17.47 0.49 -3.66
CA VAL A 253 -17.36 0.06 -2.27
C VAL A 253 -15.90 0.06 -1.84
N GLY A 254 -15.56 0.86 -0.83
CA GLY A 254 -14.26 0.85 -0.17
C GLY A 254 -14.30 0.00 1.11
N LEU A 255 -13.35 -0.92 1.24
CA LEU A 255 -13.27 -1.90 2.32
C LEU A 255 -11.94 -1.79 3.08
N ASP A 256 -12.01 -1.92 4.40
CA ASP A 256 -10.86 -2.00 5.29
C ASP A 256 -10.36 -3.45 5.38
N SER A 257 -9.40 -3.73 4.50
CA SER A 257 -8.71 -5.03 4.45
C SER A 257 -7.62 -5.19 5.51
N ALA A 258 -7.26 -4.15 6.27
CA ALA A 258 -6.13 -4.17 7.18
C ALA A 258 -6.55 -4.41 8.63
N TYR A 259 -7.70 -3.89 9.04
CA TYR A 259 -8.14 -3.91 10.43
C TYR A 259 -8.25 -5.32 11.03
N PHE A 260 -8.75 -6.28 10.25
CA PHE A 260 -8.87 -7.68 10.65
C PHE A 260 -7.71 -8.56 10.18
N SER A 261 -6.69 -7.99 9.54
CA SER A 261 -5.49 -8.73 9.17
C SER A 261 -4.76 -9.24 10.42
N ASP A 262 -4.07 -10.37 10.28
CA ASP A 262 -3.31 -10.97 11.38
C ASP A 262 -2.13 -10.07 11.77
N PRO A 263 -2.12 -9.51 12.99
CA PRO A 263 -1.03 -8.66 13.43
C PRO A 263 0.31 -9.39 13.49
N TYR A 264 0.34 -10.71 13.70
CA TYR A 264 1.61 -11.44 13.71
C TYR A 264 2.23 -11.56 12.31
N SER A 265 1.46 -11.33 11.25
CA SER A 265 1.93 -11.26 9.87
C SER A 265 2.32 -9.84 9.42
N LEU A 266 2.51 -8.90 10.36
CA LEU A 266 2.67 -7.46 10.12
C LEU A 266 1.50 -6.84 9.36
N PHE A 267 0.30 -7.39 9.55
CA PHE A 267 -0.91 -7.01 8.81
C PHE A 267 -0.81 -7.16 7.29
N MET A 268 0.19 -7.86 6.75
CA MET A 268 0.49 -7.92 5.31
C MET A 268 -0.54 -8.69 4.47
N ASN A 269 -1.40 -9.48 5.12
CA ASN A 269 -2.37 -10.30 4.42
C ASN A 269 -3.78 -9.77 4.67
N GLY A 270 -4.42 -9.21 3.65
CA GLY A 270 -5.73 -8.59 3.81
C GLY A 270 -6.81 -9.56 4.33
N ALA A 271 -7.66 -9.05 5.21
CA ALA A 271 -8.82 -9.76 5.72
C ALA A 271 -9.99 -8.80 5.98
N LEU A 272 -11.20 -9.19 5.58
CA LEU A 272 -12.43 -8.44 5.84
C LEU A 272 -13.01 -8.76 7.22
N SER A 273 -12.66 -9.91 7.81
CA SER A 273 -13.07 -10.35 9.15
C SER A 273 -12.04 -11.27 9.81
N ASP A 274 -12.25 -11.57 11.08
CA ASP A 274 -11.50 -12.53 11.90
C ASP A 274 -12.01 -13.98 11.74
N GLY A 275 -12.63 -14.30 10.59
CA GLY A 275 -13.22 -15.61 10.30
C GLY A 275 -14.71 -15.72 10.61
N GLN A 276 -15.35 -14.65 11.08
CA GLN A 276 -16.80 -14.58 11.29
C GLN A 276 -17.47 -13.62 10.31
N ASN A 277 -18.79 -13.75 10.12
CA ASN A 277 -19.56 -12.70 9.47
C ASN A 277 -19.54 -11.45 10.36
N ASN A 278 -19.19 -10.31 9.79
CA ASN A 278 -19.13 -9.04 10.50
C ASN A 278 -19.82 -7.93 9.69
N ILE A 279 -19.79 -6.71 10.22
CA ILE A 279 -20.46 -5.57 9.58
C ILE A 279 -19.92 -5.28 8.18
N GLN A 280 -18.62 -5.52 7.93
CA GLN A 280 -17.98 -5.28 6.64
C GLN A 280 -18.41 -6.31 5.59
N THR A 281 -18.40 -7.61 5.93
CA THR A 281 -18.85 -8.65 4.99
C THR A 281 -20.36 -8.56 4.74
N GLN A 282 -21.16 -8.17 5.74
CA GLN A 282 -22.58 -7.89 5.55
C GLN A 282 -22.82 -6.67 4.65
N PHE A 283 -22.12 -5.57 4.91
CA PHE A 283 -22.23 -4.36 4.09
C PHE A 283 -21.90 -4.61 2.62
N LEU A 284 -20.87 -5.42 2.33
CA LEU A 284 -20.53 -5.81 0.97
C LEU A 284 -21.64 -6.65 0.32
N ARG A 285 -22.22 -7.63 1.05
CA ARG A 285 -23.38 -8.41 0.57
C ARG A 285 -24.58 -7.53 0.25
N ASP A 286 -24.88 -6.55 1.10
CA ASP A 286 -25.99 -5.63 0.88
C ASP A 286 -25.77 -4.79 -0.39
N CYS A 287 -24.52 -4.37 -0.66
CA CYS A 287 -24.15 -3.69 -1.90
C CYS A 287 -24.28 -4.62 -3.12
N ALA A 288 -23.78 -5.85 -3.02
CA ALA A 288 -23.86 -6.85 -4.09
C ALA A 288 -25.32 -7.18 -4.49
N ASN A 289 -26.22 -7.22 -3.52
CA ASN A 289 -27.65 -7.50 -3.72
C ASN A 289 -28.46 -6.28 -4.23
N SER A 290 -27.83 -5.14 -4.47
CA SER A 290 -28.51 -3.92 -4.93
C SER A 290 -29.06 -3.98 -6.36
N GLY A 291 -28.61 -4.94 -7.17
CA GLY A 291 -28.92 -4.97 -8.60
C GLY A 291 -27.99 -4.11 -9.47
N LYS A 292 -27.16 -3.24 -8.90
CA LYS A 292 -26.22 -2.37 -9.63
C LYS A 292 -24.91 -3.09 -9.99
N LYS A 293 -24.09 -2.46 -10.84
CA LYS A 293 -22.69 -2.88 -11.04
C LYS A 293 -21.85 -2.49 -9.83
N ILE A 294 -20.91 -3.34 -9.45
CA ILE A 294 -20.08 -3.11 -8.25
C ILE A 294 -18.62 -2.94 -8.65
N LEU A 295 -17.99 -1.90 -8.12
CA LEU A 295 -16.54 -1.71 -8.10
C LEU A 295 -16.06 -1.84 -6.66
N VAL A 296 -15.11 -2.73 -6.40
CA VAL A 296 -14.52 -2.96 -5.07
C VAL A 296 -13.16 -2.28 -4.98
N ILE A 297 -12.89 -1.63 -3.84
CA ILE A 297 -11.59 -1.03 -3.53
C ILE A 297 -11.11 -1.54 -2.18
N THR A 298 -9.89 -2.07 -2.13
CA THR A 298 -9.21 -2.52 -0.91
C THR A 298 -7.80 -1.92 -0.84
N HIS A 299 -7.16 -1.94 0.33
CA HIS A 299 -5.72 -1.66 0.39
C HIS A 299 -4.93 -2.88 -0.12
N HIS A 300 -5.14 -4.04 0.50
CA HIS A 300 -4.46 -5.29 0.16
C HIS A 300 -4.93 -5.91 -1.16
N ASN A 301 -4.04 -6.70 -1.76
CA ASN A 301 -4.23 -7.35 -3.05
C ASN A 301 -5.26 -8.48 -3.00
N GLY A 302 -6.11 -8.58 -4.03
CA GLY A 302 -6.94 -9.76 -4.28
C GLY A 302 -6.20 -10.89 -4.99
N LEU A 303 -5.09 -10.58 -5.68
CA LEU A 303 -4.23 -11.54 -6.37
C LEU A 303 -2.80 -11.48 -5.79
N LEU A 304 -1.99 -12.49 -6.04
CA LEU A 304 -0.53 -12.33 -5.95
C LEU A 304 -0.07 -11.23 -6.91
N GLU A 305 1.09 -10.64 -6.65
CA GLU A 305 1.61 -9.51 -7.42
C GLU A 305 1.67 -9.80 -8.93
N ASP A 306 2.11 -11.01 -9.30
CA ASP A 306 2.18 -11.47 -10.69
C ASP A 306 0.82 -11.85 -11.29
N GLY A 307 -0.26 -11.84 -10.53
CA GLY A 307 -1.62 -12.16 -10.96
C GLY A 307 -1.89 -13.64 -11.20
N THR A 308 -0.95 -14.53 -10.92
CA THR A 308 -1.05 -15.97 -11.26
C THR A 308 -1.94 -16.77 -10.29
N SER A 309 -2.19 -16.23 -9.10
CA SER A 309 -2.99 -16.87 -8.06
C SER A 309 -3.78 -15.85 -7.25
N GLN A 310 -4.91 -16.29 -6.71
CA GLN A 310 -5.76 -15.52 -5.82
C GLN A 310 -5.14 -15.46 -4.41
N SER A 311 -5.26 -14.31 -3.74
CA SER A 311 -4.90 -14.17 -2.33
C SER A 311 -6.03 -14.69 -1.43
N PRO A 312 -5.80 -14.92 -0.13
CA PRO A 312 -6.87 -15.27 0.81
C PRO A 312 -8.01 -14.25 0.88
N LEU A 313 -7.74 -12.97 0.57
CA LEU A 313 -8.75 -11.91 0.55
C LEU A 313 -9.77 -12.12 -0.58
N TRP A 314 -9.36 -12.73 -1.70
CA TRP A 314 -10.23 -13.02 -2.84
C TRP A 314 -11.50 -13.76 -2.43
N ALA A 315 -11.33 -14.87 -1.70
CA ALA A 315 -12.45 -15.69 -1.27
C ALA A 315 -13.43 -14.90 -0.38
N GLN A 316 -12.92 -14.02 0.49
CA GLN A 316 -13.75 -13.20 1.37
C GLN A 316 -14.59 -12.19 0.58
N VAL A 317 -13.99 -11.51 -0.39
CA VAL A 317 -14.72 -10.58 -1.28
C VAL A 317 -15.71 -11.35 -2.16
N ALA A 318 -15.25 -12.38 -2.87
CA ALA A 318 -16.07 -13.15 -3.80
C ALA A 318 -17.28 -13.80 -3.12
N SER A 319 -17.14 -14.26 -1.86
CA SER A 319 -18.24 -14.85 -1.08
C SER A 319 -19.42 -13.91 -0.82
N ALA A 320 -19.23 -12.59 -0.96
CA ALA A 320 -20.30 -11.62 -0.80
C ALA A 320 -21.20 -11.50 -2.04
N PHE A 321 -20.80 -12.08 -3.18
CA PHE A 321 -21.48 -11.96 -4.45
C PHE A 321 -22.14 -13.28 -4.88
N PRO A 322 -23.29 -13.22 -5.56
CA PRO A 322 -23.78 -14.37 -6.32
C PRO A 322 -22.75 -14.75 -7.39
N ALA A 323 -22.50 -16.05 -7.60
CA ALA A 323 -21.50 -16.52 -8.57
C ALA A 323 -21.73 -16.00 -10.00
N ALA A 324 -22.99 -15.79 -10.40
CA ALA A 324 -23.36 -15.24 -11.71
C ALA A 324 -23.21 -13.71 -11.82
N LYS A 325 -22.94 -13.01 -10.71
CA LYS A 325 -22.84 -11.55 -10.65
C LYS A 325 -21.70 -11.07 -9.72
N PRO A 326 -20.44 -11.40 -10.05
CA PRO A 326 -19.25 -10.92 -9.36
C PRO A 326 -19.09 -9.40 -9.53
N PRO A 327 -18.19 -8.74 -8.76
CA PRO A 327 -17.89 -7.34 -9.00
C PRO A 327 -17.27 -7.15 -10.40
N ALA A 328 -17.62 -6.04 -11.06
CA ALA A 328 -17.11 -5.78 -12.41
C ALA A 328 -15.63 -5.37 -12.38
N LEU A 329 -15.24 -4.63 -11.33
CA LEU A 329 -13.91 -4.06 -11.17
C LEU A 329 -13.42 -4.24 -9.72
N TRP A 330 -12.13 -4.50 -9.54
CA TRP A 330 -11.47 -4.51 -8.25
C TRP A 330 -10.12 -3.78 -8.30
N TYR A 331 -10.00 -2.71 -7.52
CA TYR A 331 -8.80 -1.89 -7.37
C TYR A 331 -8.16 -2.10 -6.00
N TRP A 332 -6.82 -2.08 -5.95
CA TRP A 332 -6.08 -2.10 -4.69
C TRP A 332 -4.76 -1.32 -4.74
N GLY A 333 -4.15 -1.07 -3.57
CA GLY A 333 -2.81 -0.47 -3.40
C GLY A 333 -1.78 -1.53 -2.98
N HIS A 334 -1.05 -1.28 -1.90
CA HIS A 334 -0.18 -2.22 -1.14
C HIS A 334 1.03 -2.78 -1.88
N ALA A 335 0.82 -3.43 -3.02
CA ALA A 335 1.94 -3.69 -3.93
C ALA A 335 2.33 -2.38 -4.60
N HIS A 336 3.62 -2.00 -4.52
CA HIS A 336 4.10 -0.71 -5.00
C HIS A 336 4.25 -0.65 -6.54
N ALA A 337 3.21 -1.05 -7.25
CA ALA A 337 3.18 -1.20 -8.69
C ALA A 337 1.93 -0.57 -9.31
N GLY A 338 2.05 -0.23 -10.60
CA GLY A 338 0.92 0.07 -11.46
C GLY A 338 0.67 -1.12 -12.34
N VAL A 339 -0.46 -1.81 -12.17
CA VAL A 339 -0.72 -3.08 -12.87
C VAL A 339 -2.17 -3.17 -13.35
N VAL A 340 -2.33 -3.64 -14.57
CA VAL A 340 -3.59 -4.07 -15.16
C VAL A 340 -3.49 -5.57 -15.38
N TYR A 341 -4.27 -6.34 -14.63
CA TYR A 341 -4.32 -7.79 -14.79
C TYR A 341 -5.26 -8.19 -15.92
N LYS A 342 -5.04 -9.36 -16.51
CA LYS A 342 -6.04 -10.02 -17.34
C LYS A 342 -7.28 -10.31 -16.50
N THR A 343 -8.45 -10.16 -17.11
CA THR A 343 -9.73 -10.51 -16.49
C THR A 343 -9.67 -11.96 -16.03
N GLN A 344 -10.00 -12.20 -14.76
CA GLN A 344 -9.95 -13.53 -14.18
C GLN A 344 -11.11 -14.37 -14.75
N ALA A 345 -10.78 -15.34 -15.61
CA ALA A 345 -11.73 -15.96 -16.55
C ALA A 345 -12.89 -16.75 -15.90
N SER A 346 -12.72 -17.23 -14.65
CA SER A 346 -13.79 -17.86 -13.88
C SER A 346 -14.77 -16.86 -13.25
N ASP A 347 -14.30 -15.63 -12.97
CA ASP A 347 -15.01 -14.68 -12.10
C ASP A 347 -15.35 -13.36 -12.82
N GLY A 348 -14.92 -13.14 -14.06
CA GLY A 348 -15.26 -11.91 -14.81
C GLY A 348 -14.77 -10.59 -14.19
N ILE A 349 -13.93 -10.65 -13.15
CA ILE A 349 -13.46 -9.48 -12.39
C ILE A 349 -12.24 -8.88 -13.10
N ALA A 350 -12.35 -7.60 -13.50
CA ALA A 350 -11.22 -6.84 -13.99
C ALA A 350 -10.45 -6.21 -12.82
N CYS A 351 -9.19 -6.61 -12.66
CA CYS A 351 -8.39 -6.24 -11.49
C CYS A 351 -7.30 -5.21 -11.83
N ARG A 352 -7.00 -4.32 -10.88
CA ARG A 352 -5.99 -3.26 -10.99
C ARG A 352 -5.22 -3.09 -9.69
N CYS A 353 -3.91 -2.95 -9.77
CA CYS A 353 -3.06 -2.49 -8.67
C CYS A 353 -2.61 -1.05 -8.96
N ILE A 354 -2.86 -0.14 -8.02
CA ILE A 354 -2.55 1.29 -8.08
C ILE A 354 -1.82 1.70 -6.79
N GLY A 355 -0.76 0.94 -6.44
CA GLY A 355 0.08 1.24 -5.28
C GLY A 355 1.41 1.91 -5.60
N HIS A 356 1.60 2.37 -6.84
CA HIS A 356 2.82 3.07 -7.27
C HIS A 356 2.68 4.60 -7.10
N GLY A 357 2.03 5.08 -6.03
CA GLY A 357 1.74 6.50 -5.84
C GLY A 357 2.93 7.35 -5.38
N ALA A 358 3.96 6.77 -4.78
CA ALA A 358 5.10 7.57 -4.34
C ALA A 358 6.44 6.86 -4.15
N LEU A 359 6.45 5.57 -3.78
CA LEU A 359 7.70 4.90 -3.43
C LEU A 359 8.62 4.67 -4.65
N PRO A 360 9.94 4.71 -4.45
CA PRO A 360 10.90 4.43 -5.50
C PRO A 360 10.96 2.92 -5.74
N TRP A 361 10.30 2.49 -6.82
CA TRP A 361 10.28 1.11 -7.27
C TRP A 361 10.95 0.99 -8.63
N GLY A 362 11.67 -0.11 -8.84
CA GLY A 362 12.26 -0.46 -10.11
C GLY A 362 11.36 -1.34 -10.98
N ARG A 363 11.85 -1.69 -12.16
CA ARG A 363 11.12 -2.55 -13.10
C ARG A 363 11.03 -3.99 -12.58
N ALA A 364 9.88 -4.37 -12.05
CA ALA A 364 9.61 -5.72 -11.55
C ALA A 364 9.67 -6.77 -12.68
N SER A 365 10.57 -7.75 -12.54
CA SER A 365 10.71 -8.84 -13.52
C SER A 365 9.63 -9.91 -13.36
N SER A 366 9.06 -10.09 -12.16
CA SER A 366 7.92 -10.98 -11.93
C SER A 366 6.71 -10.58 -12.78
N LEU A 367 6.39 -9.28 -12.81
CA LEU A 367 5.35 -8.72 -13.65
C LEU A 367 5.66 -8.85 -15.14
N ALA A 368 6.90 -8.53 -15.53
CA ALA A 368 7.34 -8.61 -16.92
C ALA A 368 7.26 -10.03 -17.51
N ASN A 369 7.45 -11.05 -16.67
CA ASN A 369 7.45 -12.45 -17.07
C ASN A 369 6.08 -13.13 -16.88
N SER A 370 5.11 -12.45 -16.25
CA SER A 370 3.80 -13.03 -15.99
C SER A 370 2.90 -13.00 -17.22
N ASN A 371 2.22 -14.13 -17.48
CA ASN A 371 1.19 -14.21 -18.50
C ASN A 371 -0.18 -13.70 -18.01
N ALA A 372 -0.34 -13.37 -16.72
CA ALA A 372 -1.57 -12.87 -16.13
C ALA A 372 -1.64 -11.33 -16.08
N VAL A 373 -0.54 -10.65 -16.44
CA VAL A 373 -0.46 -9.19 -16.51
C VAL A 373 -0.72 -8.72 -17.95
N SER A 374 -1.60 -7.74 -18.12
CA SER A 374 -1.88 -7.11 -19.42
C SER A 374 -1.06 -5.84 -19.63
N TRP A 375 -0.78 -5.11 -18.55
CA TRP A 375 0.08 -3.94 -18.54
C TRP A 375 0.65 -3.73 -17.14
N PHE A 376 1.86 -3.21 -17.05
CA PHE A 376 2.40 -2.65 -15.82
C PHE A 376 3.29 -1.45 -16.13
N GLU A 377 3.44 -0.53 -15.18
CA GLU A 377 4.37 0.59 -15.34
C GLU A 377 5.81 0.07 -15.30
N SER A 378 6.54 0.34 -16.39
CA SER A 378 7.88 -0.18 -16.62
C SER A 378 8.82 0.84 -17.24
N ARG A 379 8.33 2.04 -17.51
CA ARG A 379 9.09 3.14 -18.08
C ARG A 379 9.94 3.76 -16.98
N SER A 380 11.22 4.01 -17.28
CA SER A 380 12.11 4.71 -16.35
C SER A 380 11.58 6.10 -16.04
N ALA A 381 11.70 6.51 -14.77
CA ALA A 381 11.42 7.86 -14.34
C ALA A 381 12.53 8.86 -14.75
N ASN A 382 13.69 8.37 -15.20
CA ASN A 382 14.92 9.14 -15.39
C ASN A 382 15.27 9.97 -14.14
N ASP A 383 15.07 9.36 -12.97
CA ASP A 383 15.33 10.00 -11.69
C ASP A 383 16.85 10.04 -11.45
N PRO A 384 17.47 11.23 -11.30
CA PRO A 384 18.91 11.33 -11.09
C PRO A 384 19.34 10.77 -9.73
N ASP A 385 18.46 10.78 -8.73
CA ASP A 385 18.75 10.27 -7.39
C ASP A 385 18.48 8.75 -7.32
N ASP A 386 17.51 8.27 -8.10
CA ASP A 386 17.13 6.84 -8.19
C ASP A 386 17.08 6.33 -9.66
N PRO A 387 18.22 6.09 -10.34
CA PRO A 387 18.23 5.77 -11.77
C PRO A 387 17.42 4.54 -12.19
N GLN A 388 17.17 3.63 -11.24
CA GLN A 388 16.45 2.38 -11.47
C GLN A 388 14.93 2.54 -11.35
N ARG A 389 14.47 3.69 -10.84
CA ARG A 389 13.07 3.96 -10.56
C ARG A 389 12.26 4.00 -11.84
N VAL A 390 11.14 3.29 -11.85
CA VAL A 390 10.08 3.44 -12.86
C VAL A 390 9.14 4.57 -12.46
N LEU A 391 8.41 5.13 -13.41
CA LEU A 391 7.46 6.21 -13.13
C LEU A 391 6.43 5.77 -12.07
N ASN A 392 6.15 6.67 -11.12
CA ASN A 392 4.99 6.55 -10.25
C ASN A 392 3.73 7.04 -10.99
N GLY A 393 2.55 6.83 -10.40
CA GLY A 393 1.30 7.18 -11.08
C GLY A 393 0.04 7.06 -10.25
N TYR A 394 -1.09 7.26 -10.92
CA TYR A 394 -2.43 7.27 -10.33
C TYR A 394 -3.49 6.87 -11.38
N ALA A 395 -4.68 6.47 -10.92
CA ALA A 395 -5.79 6.12 -11.79
C ALA A 395 -6.87 7.19 -11.83
N VAL A 396 -7.49 7.38 -12.99
CA VAL A 396 -8.65 8.23 -13.21
C VAL A 396 -9.78 7.38 -13.77
N LEU A 397 -10.92 7.40 -13.08
CA LEU A 397 -12.15 6.74 -13.47
C LEU A 397 -13.16 7.80 -13.87
N ALA A 398 -13.50 7.86 -15.15
CA ALA A 398 -14.52 8.77 -15.67
C ALA A 398 -15.82 7.99 -15.88
N PHE A 399 -16.77 8.17 -14.96
CA PHE A 399 -18.11 7.58 -15.05
C PHE A 399 -19.01 8.43 -15.95
N ASP A 400 -19.81 7.74 -16.76
CA ASP A 400 -20.92 8.29 -17.52
C ASP A 400 -22.07 7.26 -17.56
N GLY A 401 -22.95 7.35 -16.57
CA GLY A 401 -24.02 6.38 -16.35
C GLY A 401 -23.45 4.98 -16.10
N ALA A 402 -23.72 4.05 -17.02
CA ALA A 402 -23.31 2.64 -16.88
C ALA A 402 -21.87 2.38 -17.34
N ASN A 403 -21.24 3.35 -18.01
CA ASN A 403 -19.91 3.25 -18.58
C ASN A 403 -18.88 3.87 -17.63
N VAL A 404 -17.66 3.34 -17.67
CA VAL A 404 -16.51 3.88 -16.96
C VAL A 404 -15.30 3.78 -17.85
N THR A 405 -14.68 4.91 -18.15
CA THR A 405 -13.37 4.94 -18.81
C THR A 405 -12.28 4.97 -17.75
N GLU A 406 -11.38 4.00 -17.81
CA GLU A 406 -10.23 3.86 -16.94
C GLU A 406 -9.00 4.48 -17.63
N THR A 407 -8.28 5.37 -16.96
CA THR A 407 -7.00 5.90 -17.47
C THR A 407 -5.98 5.92 -16.34
N LEU A 408 -4.83 5.28 -16.56
CA LEU A 408 -3.68 5.36 -15.67
C LEU A 408 -2.73 6.44 -16.20
N TYR A 409 -2.34 7.34 -15.32
CA TYR A 409 -1.42 8.44 -15.60
C TYR A 409 -0.11 8.25 -14.84
N ASP A 410 1.00 8.64 -15.44
CA ASP A 410 2.27 8.77 -14.73
C ASP A 410 2.38 10.08 -13.92
N GLU A 411 3.42 10.17 -13.09
CA GLU A 411 3.74 11.33 -12.25
C GLU A 411 3.94 12.64 -13.04
N ASN A 412 4.16 12.56 -14.35
CA ASN A 412 4.29 13.72 -15.22
C ASN A 412 2.94 14.14 -15.86
N GLY A 413 1.88 13.35 -15.66
CA GLY A 413 0.55 13.57 -16.20
C GLY A 413 0.35 13.03 -17.61
N ASN A 414 1.24 12.18 -18.11
CA ASN A 414 1.02 11.51 -19.39
C ASN A 414 0.18 10.25 -19.20
N VAL A 415 -0.62 9.91 -20.21
CA VAL A 415 -1.39 8.66 -20.22
C VAL A 415 -0.43 7.48 -20.39
N ALA A 416 -0.41 6.60 -19.40
CA ALA A 416 0.38 5.38 -19.38
C ALA A 416 -0.40 4.19 -19.95
N TRP A 417 -1.70 4.13 -19.66
CA TRP A 417 -2.63 3.11 -20.12
C TRP A 417 -4.06 3.66 -20.11
N ARG A 418 -4.93 3.15 -21.00
CA ARG A 418 -6.34 3.55 -21.06
C ARG A 418 -7.23 2.41 -21.57
N GLN A 419 -8.41 2.29 -20.98
CA GLN A 419 -9.49 1.44 -21.45
C GLN A 419 -10.82 2.23 -21.45
N PRO A 420 -11.55 2.30 -22.58
CA PRO A 420 -12.79 3.07 -22.70
C PRO A 420 -13.94 2.52 -21.86
#